data_AF-A0A7V9LV02-F1
#
_entry.id   AF-A0A7V9LV02-F1
#
_cell.length_a   1.000
_cell.length_b   1.000
_cell.length_c   1.000
_cell.angle_alpha   90.00
_cell.angle_beta   90.00
_cell.angle_gamma   90.00
#
_symmetry.space_group_name_H-M   'P 1'
#
loop_
_entity.id
_entity.type
_entity.pdbx_description
1 polymer ?
#
loop_
_entity_poly.entity_id
_entity_poly.type
_entity_poly.pdbx_seq_one_letter_code
_entity_poly.pdbx_strand_id
1 'polypeptide(L)'
;MSRRSASRAKDAPAIRLRSPAQIVAAIPYLVGFHPSESLVAVGLGSEAPRVCLTVRVDLPPADCSHPLAQLLATHLRHAEAGGVFLVIFTEETGEPPRPDLVTALEEATGEMGIEVRDALWVRSGRWRSYRCRAPQCCPPGGTPVDAGQVSELAAAAAFLGDVVHGSREDLERALEPVGPLARAALDQTFERVRRQFMSELPGRGRDVVGAESRALLMAAVQARAESAAELSAAEVARLALGLSDVLVRDSALTWAGTDLEHAAEAVWVELVRKATSPYDAPAATLLAVHAYLRGNGAYARIALDRALASDPAYSFALLLVEGLDRGVPPKALRAALTRNGRAA
;
A
#
# COMPACT_ATOMS: atom_id res chain seq x y z
N MET A 1 24.33 0.48 -17.47
CA MET A 1 23.81 1.40 -16.43
C MET A 1 23.30 0.68 -15.16
N SER A 2 23.82 -0.52 -14.83
CA SER A 2 23.33 -1.39 -13.74
C SER A 2 23.87 -1.06 -12.32
N ARG A 3 24.85 -0.14 -12.19
CA ARG A 3 25.50 0.16 -10.90
C ARG A 3 24.79 1.22 -10.02
N ARG A 4 23.79 1.94 -10.54
CA ARG A 4 23.10 3.02 -9.79
C ARG A 4 21.89 2.53 -8.96
N SER A 5 21.17 1.51 -9.42
CA SER A 5 20.00 0.94 -8.71
C SER A 5 20.37 0.25 -7.38
N ALA A 6 21.53 -0.43 -7.33
CA ALA A 6 22.06 -0.96 -6.06
C ALA A 6 22.55 0.14 -5.11
N SER A 7 22.74 1.38 -5.59
CA SER A 7 23.14 2.53 -4.77
C SER A 7 21.92 3.20 -4.13
N ARG A 8 20.82 3.45 -4.85
CA ARG A 8 19.63 4.09 -4.25
C ARG A 8 18.98 3.30 -3.11
N ALA A 9 18.88 1.97 -3.24
CA ALA A 9 18.40 1.12 -2.14
C ALA A 9 19.42 0.98 -0.98
N LYS A 10 20.71 1.22 -1.24
CA LYS A 10 21.77 1.31 -0.21
C LYS A 10 21.81 2.66 0.50
N ASP A 11 21.36 3.72 -0.18
CA ASP A 11 21.41 5.11 0.28
C ASP A 11 20.08 5.59 0.91
N ALA A 12 19.04 4.74 0.90
CA ALA A 12 17.79 5.04 1.60
C ALA A 12 18.06 5.20 3.12
N PRO A 13 17.61 6.30 3.74
CA PRO A 13 17.87 6.56 5.16
C PRO A 13 17.27 5.43 6.01
N ALA A 14 18.13 4.67 6.69
CA ALA A 14 17.69 3.63 7.61
C ALA A 14 17.29 4.27 8.95
N ILE A 15 16.01 4.53 9.12
CA ILE A 15 15.47 5.10 10.36
C ILE A 15 15.44 4.02 11.44
N ARG A 16 16.02 4.32 12.60
CA ARG A 16 15.96 3.46 13.78
C ARG A 16 14.96 4.02 14.77
N LEU A 17 13.86 3.29 14.97
CA LEU A 17 12.86 3.58 16.00
C LEU A 17 13.35 2.98 17.33
N ARG A 18 13.60 3.83 18.32
CA ARG A 18 14.21 3.51 19.62
C ARG A 18 13.27 3.72 20.81
N SER A 19 12.08 4.27 20.58
CA SER A 19 11.10 4.53 21.64
C SER A 19 9.66 4.31 21.15
N PRO A 20 8.71 4.04 22.08
CA PRO A 20 7.29 3.97 21.75
C PRO A 20 6.76 5.22 21.02
N ALA A 21 7.24 6.41 21.40
CA ALA A 21 6.88 7.67 20.74
C ALA A 21 7.28 7.66 19.26
N GLN A 22 8.47 7.15 18.94
CA GLN A 22 8.94 7.03 17.55
C GLN A 22 8.15 5.98 16.77
N ILE A 23 7.70 4.88 17.40
CA ILE A 23 6.79 3.92 16.76
C ILE A 23 5.48 4.61 16.39
N VAL A 24 4.85 5.31 17.33
CA VAL A 24 3.59 6.03 17.07
C VAL A 24 3.76 7.08 15.97
N ALA A 25 4.85 7.86 16.00
CA ALA A 25 5.13 8.87 14.99
C ALA A 25 5.40 8.28 13.59
N ALA A 26 5.91 7.04 13.51
CA ALA A 26 6.21 6.37 12.25
C ALA A 26 4.97 5.78 11.57
N ILE A 27 3.92 5.45 12.32
CA ILE A 27 2.74 4.74 11.79
C ILE A 27 2.10 5.44 10.57
N PRO A 28 1.88 6.77 10.56
CA PRO A 28 1.31 7.43 9.39
C PRO A 28 2.13 7.23 8.11
N TYR A 29 3.45 7.11 8.24
CA TYR A 29 4.36 6.86 7.12
C TYR A 29 4.34 5.39 6.68
N LEU A 30 4.12 4.46 7.60
CA LEU A 30 4.01 3.03 7.28
C LEU A 30 2.69 2.68 6.58
N VAL A 31 1.60 3.36 6.94
CA VAL A 31 0.26 3.12 6.38
C VAL A 31 -0.15 4.12 5.28
N GLY A 32 0.59 5.22 5.13
CA GLY A 32 0.37 6.27 4.12
C GLY A 32 -0.69 7.31 4.48
N PHE A 33 -1.27 7.28 5.69
CA PHE A 33 -2.21 8.30 6.18
C PHE A 33 -2.26 8.30 7.70
N HIS A 34 -2.82 9.36 8.31
CA HIS A 34 -3.03 9.38 9.77
C HIS A 34 -4.19 8.47 10.18
N PRO A 35 -3.95 7.39 10.96
CA PRO A 35 -5.03 6.48 11.33
C PRO A 35 -5.96 7.09 12.37
N SER A 36 -7.25 6.79 12.23
CA SER A 36 -8.31 7.04 13.20
C SER A 36 -9.13 5.76 13.37
N GLU A 37 -9.76 5.60 14.54
CA GLU A 37 -10.60 4.44 14.92
C GLU A 37 -10.06 3.10 14.40
N SER A 38 -8.80 2.82 14.71
CA SER A 38 -8.07 1.67 14.16
C SER A 38 -7.10 1.02 15.12
N LEU A 39 -6.87 -0.27 14.89
CA LEU A 39 -5.74 -1.00 15.43
C LEU A 39 -4.65 -1.11 14.37
N VAL A 40 -3.43 -0.75 14.74
CA VAL A 40 -2.22 -0.93 13.93
C VAL A 40 -1.27 -1.90 14.63
N ALA A 41 -0.91 -2.98 13.95
CA ALA A 41 0.10 -3.93 14.38
C ALA A 41 1.37 -3.76 13.55
N VAL A 42 2.49 -3.44 14.21
CA VAL A 42 3.81 -3.30 13.58
C VAL A 42 4.68 -4.48 14.00
N GLY A 43 4.78 -5.47 13.12
CA GLY A 43 5.56 -6.69 13.31
C GLY A 43 7.04 -6.49 13.02
N LEU A 44 7.90 -7.04 13.89
CA LEU A 44 9.34 -7.05 13.78
C LEU A 44 9.84 -8.46 13.48
N GLY A 45 10.71 -8.61 12.50
CA GLY A 45 11.27 -9.90 12.11
C GLY A 45 12.00 -10.60 13.27
N SER A 46 11.94 -11.93 13.30
CA SER A 46 12.61 -12.76 14.30
C SER A 46 14.14 -12.73 14.18
N GLU A 47 14.66 -12.77 12.94
CA GLU A 47 16.10 -12.76 12.64
C GLU A 47 16.76 -11.39 12.84
N ALA A 48 15.98 -10.31 12.65
CA ALA A 48 16.45 -8.94 12.83
C ALA A 48 15.26 -8.03 13.19
N PRO A 49 15.44 -7.05 14.10
CA PRO A 49 14.37 -6.15 14.55
C PRO A 49 14.06 -5.07 13.49
N ARG A 50 13.68 -5.50 12.29
CA ARG A 50 13.21 -4.67 11.19
C ARG A 50 11.71 -4.89 11.02
N VAL A 51 10.99 -3.85 10.64
CA VAL A 51 9.58 -3.96 10.29
C VAL A 51 9.43 -4.98 9.15
N CYS A 52 8.71 -6.06 9.42
CA CYS A 52 8.44 -7.14 8.47
C CYS A 52 6.98 -7.11 7.98
N LEU A 53 6.08 -6.54 8.78
CA LEU A 53 4.66 -6.43 8.50
C LEU A 53 4.09 -5.21 9.22
N THR A 54 3.25 -4.44 8.51
CA THR A 54 2.37 -3.45 9.13
C THR A 54 0.95 -3.80 8.73
N VAL A 55 0.10 -4.10 9.71
CA VAL A 55 -1.33 -4.32 9.49
C VAL A 55 -2.11 -3.20 10.14
N ARG A 56 -3.04 -2.61 9.40
CA ARG A 56 -4.02 -1.66 9.93
C ARG A 56 -5.41 -2.22 9.67
N VAL A 57 -6.23 -2.26 10.70
CA VAL A 57 -7.63 -2.63 10.62
C VAL A 57 -8.48 -1.57 11.32
N ASP A 58 -9.70 -1.36 10.83
CA ASP A 58 -10.70 -0.61 11.58
C ASP A 58 -10.94 -1.30 12.93
N LEU A 59 -11.21 -0.52 13.98
CA LEU A 59 -11.53 -1.10 15.28
C LEU A 59 -12.81 -1.95 15.14
N PRO A 60 -12.75 -3.24 15.47
CA PRO A 60 -13.91 -4.10 15.29
C PRO A 60 -14.97 -3.80 16.36
N PRO A 61 -16.22 -4.25 16.16
CA PRO A 61 -17.15 -4.45 17.27
C PRO A 61 -16.54 -5.31 18.39
N ALA A 62 -17.00 -5.15 19.64
CA ALA A 62 -16.40 -5.81 20.80
C ALA A 62 -16.46 -7.35 20.76
N ASP A 63 -17.50 -7.92 20.15
CA ASP A 63 -17.67 -9.36 19.96
C ASP A 63 -16.70 -9.98 18.93
N CYS A 64 -16.00 -9.14 18.17
CA CYS A 64 -15.04 -9.55 17.14
C CYS A 64 -13.57 -9.46 17.60
N SER A 65 -13.30 -9.15 18.88
CA SER A 65 -11.94 -9.03 19.43
C SER A 65 -11.10 -10.31 19.28
N HIS A 66 -11.67 -11.48 19.61
CA HIS A 66 -10.93 -12.76 19.56
C HIS A 66 -10.67 -13.28 18.12
N PRO A 67 -11.67 -13.30 17.21
CA PRO A 67 -11.42 -13.64 15.81
C PRO A 67 -10.37 -12.74 15.14
N LEU A 68 -10.41 -11.43 15.39
CA LEU A 68 -9.42 -10.51 14.86
C LEU A 68 -8.02 -10.81 15.42
N ALA A 69 -7.91 -11.09 16.71
CA ALA A 69 -6.64 -11.42 17.34
C ALA A 69 -6.00 -12.66 16.73
N GLN A 70 -6.76 -13.73 16.51
CA GLN A 70 -6.29 -14.96 15.86
C GLN A 70 -5.83 -14.71 14.42
N LEU A 71 -6.58 -13.89 13.67
CA LEU A 71 -6.24 -13.51 12.30
C LEU A 71 -4.90 -12.74 12.27
N LEU A 72 -4.75 -11.70 13.09
CA LEU A 72 -3.54 -10.89 13.15
C LEU A 72 -2.33 -11.69 13.62
N ALA A 73 -2.48 -12.56 14.62
CA ALA A 73 -1.42 -13.45 15.05
C ALA A 73 -0.97 -14.39 13.92
N THR A 74 -1.93 -14.94 13.15
CA THR A 74 -1.62 -15.78 11.97
C THR A 74 -0.84 -15.01 10.91
N HIS A 75 -1.24 -13.78 10.60
CA HIS A 75 -0.54 -12.92 9.65
C HIS A 75 0.88 -12.57 10.11
N LEU A 76 1.06 -12.22 11.40
CA LEU A 76 2.37 -11.94 11.98
C LEU A 76 3.29 -13.17 11.93
N ARG A 77 2.75 -14.38 12.20
CA ARG A 77 3.49 -15.63 12.07
C ARG A 77 3.91 -15.91 10.64
N HIS A 78 3.04 -15.70 9.64
CA HIS A 78 3.39 -15.83 8.23
C HIS A 78 4.47 -14.84 7.79
N ALA A 79 4.52 -13.67 8.41
CA ALA A 79 5.56 -12.67 8.18
C ALA A 79 6.86 -12.93 8.97
N GLU A 80 6.97 -14.07 9.67
CA GLU A 80 8.14 -14.44 10.49
C GLU A 80 8.44 -13.39 11.58
N ALA A 81 7.39 -12.78 12.15
CA ALA A 81 7.54 -11.81 13.22
C ALA A 81 7.98 -12.49 14.52
N GLY A 82 9.05 -12.00 15.14
CA GLY A 82 9.46 -12.39 16.50
C GLY A 82 8.92 -11.44 17.59
N GLY A 83 8.41 -10.27 17.20
CA GLY A 83 7.71 -9.38 18.11
C GLY A 83 6.80 -8.39 17.40
N VAL A 84 5.96 -7.71 18.16
CA VAL A 84 4.95 -6.78 17.62
C VAL A 84 4.73 -5.59 18.54
N PHE A 85 4.52 -4.41 17.95
CA PHE A 85 3.89 -3.28 18.63
C PHE A 85 2.42 -3.20 18.24
N LEU A 86 1.54 -3.09 19.22
CA LEU A 86 0.10 -2.89 19.01
C LEU A 86 -0.23 -1.43 19.33
N VAL A 87 -0.90 -0.72 18.42
CA VAL A 87 -1.26 0.68 18.62
C VAL A 87 -2.72 0.90 18.25
N ILE A 88 -3.52 1.34 19.22
CA ILE A 88 -4.93 1.70 19.01
C ILE A 88 -5.05 3.21 18.84
N PHE A 89 -5.61 3.67 17.73
CA PHE A 89 -5.98 5.06 17.50
C PHE A 89 -7.49 5.19 17.71
N THR A 90 -7.93 5.93 18.72
CA THR A 90 -9.36 6.08 19.01
C THR A 90 -9.64 7.33 19.84
N GLU A 91 -10.81 7.92 19.63
CA GLU A 91 -11.38 8.97 20.47
C GLU A 91 -12.42 8.42 21.47
N GLU A 92 -12.57 7.09 21.59
CA GLU A 92 -13.44 6.44 22.57
C GLU A 92 -13.15 6.91 24.02
N THR A 93 -14.22 7.13 24.78
CA THR A 93 -14.15 7.50 26.20
C THR A 93 -14.02 6.25 27.07
N GLY A 94 -12.84 6.04 27.65
CA GLY A 94 -12.49 4.91 28.52
C GLY A 94 -10.99 4.89 28.74
N GLU A 95 -10.50 4.37 29.88
CA GLU A 95 -9.07 4.38 30.16
C GLU A 95 -8.60 3.09 30.88
N PRO A 96 -7.85 2.20 30.20
CA PRO A 96 -7.49 2.27 28.77
C PRO A 96 -8.67 1.89 27.84
N PRO A 97 -8.70 2.35 26.57
CA PRO A 97 -9.71 1.93 25.60
C PRO A 97 -9.54 0.46 25.21
N ARG A 98 -10.61 -0.21 24.78
CA ARG A 98 -10.58 -1.58 24.20
C ARG A 98 -9.62 -2.59 24.89
N PRO A 99 -9.64 -2.73 26.23
CA PRO A 99 -8.69 -3.60 26.94
C PRO A 99 -8.88 -5.08 26.57
N ASP A 100 -10.12 -5.49 26.27
CA ASP A 100 -10.49 -6.83 25.80
C ASP A 100 -9.77 -7.21 24.51
N LEU A 101 -9.68 -6.29 23.55
CA LEU A 101 -9.00 -6.49 22.28
C LEU A 101 -7.49 -6.67 22.50
N VAL A 102 -6.88 -5.82 23.35
CA VAL A 102 -5.45 -5.92 23.66
C VAL A 102 -5.13 -7.24 24.36
N THR A 103 -5.93 -7.66 25.34
CA THR A 103 -5.75 -8.96 26.00
C THR A 103 -5.84 -10.12 25.00
N ALA A 104 -6.87 -10.14 24.14
CA ALA A 104 -7.01 -11.17 23.12
C ALA A 104 -5.80 -11.22 22.16
N LEU A 105 -5.25 -10.06 21.78
CA LEU A 105 -4.06 -9.97 20.94
C LEU A 105 -2.81 -10.48 21.65
N GLU A 106 -2.60 -10.12 22.92
CA GLU A 106 -1.48 -10.60 23.72
C GLU A 106 -1.52 -12.13 23.88
N GLU A 107 -2.70 -12.70 24.13
CA GLU A 107 -2.90 -14.15 24.19
C GLU A 107 -2.60 -14.82 22.85
N ALA A 108 -3.26 -14.40 21.77
CA ALA A 108 -3.12 -15.03 20.45
C ALA A 108 -1.69 -14.93 19.88
N THR A 109 -1.01 -13.79 20.08
CA THR A 109 0.38 -13.64 19.66
C THR A 109 1.34 -14.43 20.55
N GLY A 110 1.08 -14.48 21.86
CA GLY A 110 1.84 -15.29 22.81
C GLY A 110 1.80 -16.79 22.51
N GLU A 111 0.63 -17.33 22.15
CA GLU A 111 0.45 -18.72 21.70
C GLU A 111 1.29 -19.05 20.45
N MET A 112 1.60 -18.04 19.63
CA MET A 112 2.45 -18.19 18.44
C MET A 112 3.92 -17.87 18.68
N GLY A 113 4.32 -17.57 19.93
CA GLY A 113 5.69 -17.23 20.29
C GLY A 113 6.14 -15.83 19.85
N ILE A 114 5.18 -14.92 19.60
CA ILE A 114 5.44 -13.55 19.13
C ILE A 114 5.37 -12.61 20.33
N GLU A 115 6.46 -11.94 20.65
CA GLU A 115 6.52 -11.04 21.81
C GLU A 115 5.82 -9.71 21.51
N VAL A 116 4.73 -9.40 22.22
CA VAL A 116 4.20 -8.03 22.26
C VAL A 116 5.21 -7.14 22.99
N ARG A 117 5.92 -6.29 22.25
CA ARG A 117 6.97 -5.39 22.77
C ARG A 117 6.36 -4.29 23.62
N ASP A 118 5.29 -3.69 23.11
CA ASP A 118 4.43 -2.78 23.86
C ASP A 118 3.04 -2.77 23.21
N ALA A 119 2.05 -2.41 24.00
CA ALA A 119 0.72 -2.07 23.53
C ALA A 119 0.48 -0.62 23.90
N LEU A 120 0.11 0.19 22.91
CA LEU A 120 -0.05 1.63 23.00
C LEU A 120 -1.44 2.03 22.54
N TRP A 121 -1.90 3.19 22.99
CA TRP A 121 -3.06 3.85 22.41
C TRP A 121 -2.82 5.34 22.25
N VAL A 122 -3.48 5.92 21.27
CA VAL A 122 -3.37 7.31 20.86
C VAL A 122 -4.75 7.93 20.85
N ARG A 123 -4.89 9.07 21.53
CA ARG A 123 -6.11 9.88 21.58
C ARG A 123 -5.72 11.35 21.57
N SER A 124 -6.38 12.15 20.73
CA SER A 124 -6.14 13.60 20.65
C SER A 124 -4.64 13.96 20.50
N GLY A 125 -3.90 13.20 19.69
CA GLY A 125 -2.48 13.42 19.42
C GLY A 125 -1.52 13.06 20.58
N ARG A 126 -2.00 12.33 21.59
CA ARG A 126 -1.21 11.89 22.75
C ARG A 126 -1.26 10.38 22.89
N TRP A 127 -0.15 9.77 23.26
CA TRP A 127 -0.02 8.33 23.43
C TRP A 127 0.19 7.91 24.88
N ARG A 128 -0.25 6.70 25.23
CA ARG A 128 0.01 6.00 26.50
C ARG A 128 0.24 4.51 26.24
N SER A 129 0.94 3.84 27.15
CA SER A 129 1.11 2.39 27.13
C SER A 129 0.08 1.70 28.04
N TYR A 130 -0.45 0.56 27.59
CA TYR A 130 -1.27 -0.34 28.43
C TYR A 130 -0.44 -1.00 29.53
N ARG A 131 0.87 -1.15 29.31
CA ARG A 131 1.80 -1.89 30.17
C ARG A 131 2.55 -1.01 31.17
N CYS A 132 2.75 0.27 30.86
CA CYS A 132 3.46 1.20 31.74
C CYS A 132 2.51 1.93 32.71
N ARG A 133 2.71 1.72 34.01
CA ARG A 133 1.94 2.41 35.07
C ARG A 133 2.71 3.53 35.78
N ALA A 134 3.96 3.78 35.39
CA ALA A 134 4.83 4.77 36.03
C ALA A 134 4.43 6.20 35.60
N PRO A 135 3.93 7.07 36.51
CA PRO A 135 3.41 8.40 36.13
C PRO A 135 4.42 9.32 35.46
N GLN A 136 5.70 9.16 35.79
CA GLN A 136 6.82 9.91 35.20
C GLN A 136 7.15 9.48 33.76
N CYS A 137 6.77 8.26 33.36
CA CYS A 137 6.99 7.72 32.02
C CYS A 137 5.73 7.80 31.16
N CYS A 138 4.57 7.50 31.76
CA CYS A 138 3.25 7.50 31.13
C CYS A 138 2.27 8.33 31.96
N PRO A 139 2.33 9.68 31.87
CA PRO A 139 1.46 10.55 32.65
C PRO A 139 -0.02 10.27 32.33
N PRO A 140 -0.95 10.50 33.28
CA PRO A 140 -2.39 10.28 33.05
C PRO A 140 -2.94 11.02 31.83
N GLY A 141 -2.46 12.25 31.57
CA GLY A 141 -2.86 13.04 30.40
C GLY A 141 -2.21 12.61 29.07
N GLY A 142 -1.35 11.59 29.08
CA GLY A 142 -0.63 11.10 27.90
C GLY A 142 0.51 11.99 27.43
N THR A 143 1.42 11.37 26.68
CA THR A 143 2.61 12.03 26.12
C THR A 143 2.30 12.51 24.71
N PRO A 144 2.57 13.78 24.35
CA PRO A 144 2.41 14.26 22.97
C PRO A 144 3.20 13.42 21.97
N VAL A 145 2.62 13.17 20.80
CA VAL A 145 3.40 12.69 19.65
C VAL A 145 4.27 13.86 19.17
N ASP A 146 5.58 13.75 19.35
CA ASP A 146 6.53 14.85 19.12
C ASP A 146 6.69 15.18 17.63
N ALA A 147 6.31 16.40 17.24
CA ALA A 147 6.45 16.91 15.88
C ALA A 147 7.93 16.98 15.40
N GLY A 148 8.90 17.06 16.31
CA GLY A 148 10.33 17.00 15.94
C GLY A 148 10.75 15.64 15.41
N GLN A 149 10.20 14.55 15.97
CA GLN A 149 10.44 13.18 15.48
C GLN A 149 9.74 12.92 14.14
N VAL A 150 8.63 13.61 13.89
CA VAL A 150 7.93 13.60 12.60
C VAL A 150 8.84 14.17 11.50
N SER A 151 9.78 15.07 11.78
CA SER A 151 10.63 15.69 10.74
C SER A 151 11.59 14.72 10.05
N GLU A 152 12.21 13.78 10.76
CA GLU A 152 13.12 12.80 10.14
C GLU A 152 12.34 11.77 9.32
N LEU A 153 11.20 11.33 9.86
CA LEU A 153 10.27 10.43 9.16
C LEU A 153 9.65 11.10 7.93
N ALA A 154 9.24 12.37 8.03
CA ALA A 154 8.76 13.18 6.92
C ALA A 154 9.85 13.36 5.85
N ALA A 155 11.09 13.63 6.26
CA ALA A 155 12.21 13.79 5.35
C ALA A 155 12.51 12.47 4.63
N ALA A 156 12.50 11.34 5.33
CA ALA A 156 12.70 10.03 4.73
C ALA A 156 11.56 9.64 3.79
N ALA A 157 10.31 9.87 4.18
CA ALA A 157 9.14 9.66 3.34
C ALA A 157 9.22 10.51 2.07
N ALA A 158 9.50 11.82 2.20
CA ALA A 158 9.71 12.70 1.05
C ALA A 158 10.89 12.27 0.17
N PHE A 159 11.99 11.79 0.75
CA PHE A 159 13.12 11.23 0.01
C PHE A 159 12.73 9.97 -0.77
N LEU A 160 11.89 9.13 -0.17
CA LEU A 160 11.31 7.97 -0.82
C LEU A 160 10.18 8.35 -1.80
N GLY A 161 9.71 9.60 -1.83
CA GLY A 161 8.61 10.02 -2.72
C GLY A 161 7.22 9.68 -2.17
N ASP A 162 7.13 9.34 -0.88
CA ASP A 162 5.90 8.99 -0.20
C ASP A 162 5.10 10.25 0.15
N VAL A 163 3.79 10.16 -0.06
CA VAL A 163 2.84 11.18 0.40
C VAL A 163 2.03 10.57 1.55
N VAL A 164 2.08 11.21 2.72
CA VAL A 164 1.19 10.87 3.83
C VAL A 164 -0.07 11.71 3.72
N HIS A 165 -1.21 11.04 3.61
CA HIS A 165 -2.52 11.66 3.50
C HIS A 165 -3.09 12.03 4.87
N GLY A 166 -3.99 13.01 4.91
CA GLY A 166 -4.63 13.47 6.14
C GLY A 166 -5.51 12.40 6.77
N SER A 167 -6.17 11.59 5.94
CA SER A 167 -6.97 10.45 6.38
C SER A 167 -7.04 9.36 5.31
N ARG A 168 -7.70 8.24 5.65
CA ARG A 168 -8.03 7.19 4.70
C ARG A 168 -8.91 7.72 3.55
N GLU A 169 -9.89 8.55 3.87
CA GLU A 169 -10.81 9.14 2.90
C GLU A 169 -10.07 10.07 1.94
N ASP A 170 -9.02 10.77 2.40
CA ASP A 170 -8.17 11.59 1.52
C ASP A 170 -7.38 10.74 0.52
N LEU A 171 -6.94 9.55 0.94
CA LEU A 171 -6.26 8.58 0.08
C LEU A 171 -7.23 7.95 -0.94
N GLU A 172 -8.44 7.62 -0.51
CA GLU A 172 -9.51 7.13 -1.40
C GLU A 172 -9.88 8.19 -2.45
N ARG A 173 -10.03 9.46 -2.02
CA ARG A 173 -10.29 10.60 -2.91
C ARG A 173 -9.18 10.82 -3.93
N ALA A 174 -7.93 10.50 -3.58
CA ALA A 174 -6.82 10.59 -4.52
C ALA A 174 -6.95 9.62 -5.71
N LEU A 175 -7.73 8.54 -5.57
CA LEU A 175 -8.03 7.57 -6.63
C LEU A 175 -9.42 7.73 -7.26
N GLU A 176 -10.21 8.71 -6.82
CA GLU A 176 -11.53 8.96 -7.38
C GLU A 176 -11.45 9.28 -8.88
N PRO A 177 -12.39 8.75 -9.68
CA PRO A 177 -12.52 9.13 -11.07
C PRO A 177 -12.55 10.64 -11.25
N VAL A 178 -11.98 11.12 -12.34
CA VAL A 178 -12.18 12.52 -12.77
C VAL A 178 -13.68 12.85 -12.91
N GLY A 179 -14.03 14.11 -12.65
CA GLY A 179 -15.41 14.58 -12.66
C GLY A 179 -16.15 14.35 -13.99
N PRO A 180 -17.49 14.41 -13.98
CA PRO A 180 -18.33 13.89 -15.07
C PRO A 180 -18.07 14.54 -16.44
N LEU A 181 -17.75 15.85 -16.48
CA LEU A 181 -17.43 16.55 -17.72
C LEU A 181 -16.10 16.07 -18.33
N ALA A 182 -15.06 15.93 -17.51
CA ALA A 182 -13.77 15.41 -17.96
C ALA A 182 -13.88 13.95 -18.39
N ARG A 183 -14.68 13.16 -17.66
CA ARG A 183 -14.99 11.76 -17.97
C ARG A 183 -15.60 11.62 -19.36
N ALA A 184 -16.62 12.41 -19.69
CA ALA A 184 -17.27 12.35 -21.01
C ALA A 184 -16.30 12.61 -22.17
N ALA A 185 -15.38 13.58 -22.01
CA ALA A 185 -14.36 13.87 -23.03
C ALA A 185 -13.31 12.75 -23.17
N LEU A 186 -12.91 12.15 -22.04
CA LEU A 186 -12.00 11.00 -22.02
C LEU A 186 -12.64 9.79 -22.69
N ASP A 187 -13.92 9.50 -22.40
CA ASP A 187 -14.63 8.35 -22.96
C ASP A 187 -14.81 8.46 -24.49
N GLN A 188 -15.08 9.66 -25.02
CA GLN A 188 -15.12 9.90 -26.47
C GLN A 188 -13.76 9.62 -27.12
N THR A 189 -12.68 10.09 -26.50
CA THR A 189 -11.32 9.82 -26.98
C THR A 189 -10.98 8.33 -26.88
N PHE A 190 -11.38 7.70 -25.77
CA PHE A 190 -11.17 6.29 -25.51
C PHE A 190 -11.81 5.42 -26.59
N GLU A 191 -13.08 5.67 -26.92
CA GLU A 191 -13.79 4.89 -27.94
C GLU A 191 -13.18 5.05 -29.33
N ARG A 192 -12.68 6.25 -29.67
CA ARG A 192 -11.94 6.47 -30.93
C ARG A 192 -10.64 5.65 -30.95
N VAL A 193 -9.83 5.73 -29.90
CA VAL A 193 -8.56 4.99 -29.80
C VAL A 193 -8.81 3.48 -29.76
N ARG A 194 -9.85 3.01 -29.06
CA ARG A 194 -10.25 1.61 -29.01
C ARG A 194 -10.61 1.07 -30.39
N ARG A 195 -11.42 1.79 -31.17
CA ARG A 195 -11.75 1.38 -32.54
C ARG A 195 -10.52 1.27 -33.43
N GLN A 196 -9.62 2.25 -33.34
CA GLN A 196 -8.35 2.19 -34.07
C GLN A 196 -7.51 0.98 -33.63
N PHE A 197 -7.30 0.80 -32.32
CA PHE A 197 -6.55 -0.31 -31.74
C PHE A 197 -7.09 -1.68 -32.19
N MET A 198 -8.42 -1.86 -32.15
CA MET A 198 -9.06 -3.10 -32.59
C MET A 198 -8.94 -3.35 -34.10
N SER A 199 -8.90 -2.28 -34.90
CA SER A 199 -8.72 -2.41 -36.37
C SER A 199 -7.29 -2.78 -36.76
N GLU A 200 -6.29 -2.43 -35.95
CA GLU A 200 -4.88 -2.73 -36.22
C GLU A 200 -4.51 -4.20 -35.89
N LEU A 201 -5.20 -4.82 -34.92
CA LEU A 201 -4.88 -6.16 -34.42
C LEU A 201 -4.82 -7.25 -35.50
N PRO A 202 -5.79 -7.40 -36.43
CA PRO A 202 -5.75 -8.45 -37.43
C PRO A 202 -4.59 -8.33 -38.42
N GLY A 203 -4.22 -7.10 -38.79
CA GLY A 203 -3.17 -6.83 -39.79
C GLY A 203 -1.74 -6.90 -39.24
N ARG A 204 -1.58 -6.69 -37.93
CA ARG A 204 -0.25 -6.58 -37.29
C ARG A 204 0.09 -7.77 -36.39
N GLY A 205 -0.92 -8.47 -35.89
CA GLY A 205 -0.76 -9.56 -34.93
C GLY A 205 -0.61 -9.07 -33.49
N ARG A 206 -1.02 -9.92 -32.54
CA ARG A 206 -1.02 -9.61 -31.10
C ARG A 206 0.38 -9.29 -30.56
N ASP A 207 1.40 -10.04 -30.97
CA ASP A 207 2.75 -9.91 -30.41
C ASP A 207 3.39 -8.55 -30.72
N VAL A 208 3.21 -8.07 -31.96
CA VAL A 208 3.70 -6.75 -32.39
C VAL A 208 3.01 -5.65 -31.60
N VAL A 209 1.68 -5.70 -31.51
CA VAL A 209 0.90 -4.71 -30.77
C VAL A 209 1.25 -4.74 -29.27
N GLY A 210 1.49 -5.92 -28.69
CA GLY A 210 1.94 -6.07 -27.31
C GLY A 210 3.35 -5.52 -27.08
N ALA A 211 4.28 -5.71 -28.01
CA ALA A 211 5.62 -5.11 -27.94
C ALA A 211 5.56 -3.58 -27.96
N GLU A 212 4.73 -3.00 -28.83
CA GLU A 212 4.53 -1.55 -28.88
C GLU A 212 3.85 -1.00 -27.63
N SER A 213 2.84 -1.69 -27.11
CA SER A 213 2.19 -1.31 -25.86
C SER A 213 3.17 -1.33 -24.68
N ARG A 214 4.10 -2.30 -24.62
CA ARG A 214 5.19 -2.31 -23.62
C ARG A 214 6.15 -1.14 -23.79
N ALA A 215 6.52 -0.83 -25.03
CA ALA A 215 7.41 0.30 -25.32
C ALA A 215 6.77 1.64 -24.94
N LEU A 216 5.48 1.84 -25.26
CA LEU A 216 4.71 3.02 -24.88
C LEU A 216 4.59 3.15 -23.36
N LEU A 217 4.33 2.03 -22.67
CA LEU A 217 4.24 2.01 -21.20
C LEU A 217 5.58 2.40 -20.55
N MET A 218 6.68 1.84 -21.02
CA MET A 218 8.03 2.20 -20.57
C MET A 218 8.32 3.68 -20.82
N ALA A 219 8.01 4.18 -22.03
CA ALA A 219 8.23 5.58 -22.36
C ALA A 219 7.43 6.54 -21.48
N ALA A 220 6.17 6.21 -21.19
CA ALA A 220 5.32 7.01 -20.30
C ALA A 220 5.90 7.08 -18.86
N VAL A 221 6.37 5.95 -18.33
CA VAL A 221 6.99 5.89 -17.00
C VAL A 221 8.32 6.64 -16.96
N GLN A 222 9.15 6.54 -18.01
CA GLN A 222 10.40 7.30 -18.12
C GLN A 222 10.14 8.81 -18.21
N ALA A 223 9.19 9.23 -19.04
CA ALA A 223 8.79 10.63 -19.14
C ALA A 223 8.27 11.19 -17.81
N ARG A 224 7.53 10.36 -17.04
CA ARG A 224 7.08 10.71 -15.69
C ARG A 224 8.23 10.80 -14.67
N ALA A 225 9.28 10.01 -14.83
CA ALA A 225 10.46 10.09 -13.98
C ALA A 225 11.27 11.39 -14.23
N GLU A 226 11.21 11.93 -15.44
CA GLU A 226 11.91 13.15 -15.83
C GLU A 226 11.08 14.43 -15.62
N SER A 227 9.75 14.32 -15.70
CA SER A 227 8.83 15.46 -15.60
C SER A 227 7.49 15.09 -14.98
N ALA A 228 6.84 16.05 -14.32
CA ALA A 228 5.47 15.88 -13.81
C ALA A 228 4.39 16.06 -14.90
N ALA A 229 4.72 15.84 -16.18
CA ALA A 229 3.79 16.02 -17.29
C ALA A 229 2.66 14.98 -17.23
N GLU A 230 1.42 15.46 -17.35
CA GLU A 230 0.23 14.60 -17.41
C GLU A 230 0.12 13.85 -18.73
N LEU A 231 -0.51 12.67 -18.68
CA LEU A 231 -0.87 11.90 -19.86
C LEU A 231 -2.01 12.59 -20.61
N SER A 232 -1.89 12.66 -21.93
CA SER A 232 -2.99 13.05 -22.81
C SER A 232 -4.11 12.00 -22.78
N ALA A 233 -5.33 12.41 -23.14
CA ALA A 233 -6.48 11.51 -23.24
C ALA A 233 -6.22 10.31 -24.18
N ALA A 234 -5.44 10.51 -25.25
CA ALA A 234 -5.07 9.45 -26.19
C ALA A 234 -4.07 8.45 -25.58
N GLU A 235 -3.09 8.94 -24.82
CA GLU A 235 -2.13 8.10 -24.10
C GLU A 235 -2.83 7.28 -23.02
N VAL A 236 -3.70 7.90 -22.21
CA VAL A 236 -4.52 7.19 -21.21
C VAL A 236 -5.26 6.03 -21.85
N ALA A 237 -5.97 6.27 -22.96
CA ALA A 237 -6.69 5.22 -23.66
C ALA A 237 -5.76 4.12 -24.22
N ARG A 238 -4.65 4.50 -24.85
CA ARG A 238 -3.73 3.55 -25.48
C ARG A 238 -3.00 2.67 -24.48
N LEU A 239 -2.62 3.23 -23.33
CA LEU A 239 -1.97 2.52 -22.22
C LEU A 239 -2.97 1.58 -21.52
N ALA A 240 -4.18 2.06 -21.19
CA ALA A 240 -5.20 1.25 -20.54
C ALA A 240 -5.63 0.03 -21.41
N LEU A 241 -5.79 0.23 -22.72
CA LEU A 241 -6.02 -0.88 -23.66
C LEU A 241 -4.82 -1.84 -23.71
N GLY A 242 -3.60 -1.32 -23.69
CA GLY A 242 -2.38 -2.14 -23.65
C GLY A 242 -2.29 -3.03 -22.41
N LEU A 243 -2.65 -2.51 -21.24
CA LEU A 243 -2.66 -3.26 -19.97
C LEU A 243 -3.72 -4.37 -19.91
N SER A 244 -4.63 -4.44 -20.88
CA SER A 244 -5.56 -5.58 -21.01
C SER A 244 -4.83 -6.84 -21.50
N ASP A 245 -3.64 -6.71 -22.08
CA ASP A 245 -2.77 -7.84 -22.39
C ASP A 245 -1.93 -8.22 -21.16
N VAL A 246 -2.00 -9.50 -20.77
CA VAL A 246 -1.33 -10.05 -19.59
C VAL A 246 0.18 -9.88 -19.65
N LEU A 247 0.81 -10.04 -20.81
CA LEU A 247 2.27 -9.91 -20.95
C LEU A 247 2.72 -8.45 -20.82
N VAL A 248 1.90 -7.51 -21.31
CA VAL A 248 2.13 -6.08 -21.13
C VAL A 248 1.99 -5.71 -19.65
N ARG A 249 0.89 -6.10 -19.01
CA ARG A 249 0.64 -5.85 -17.59
C ARG A 249 1.72 -6.45 -16.70
N ASP A 250 2.08 -7.71 -16.92
CA ASP A 250 3.03 -8.40 -16.06
C ASP A 250 4.46 -7.86 -16.22
N SER A 251 4.79 -7.27 -17.37
CA SER A 251 6.07 -6.56 -17.54
C SER A 251 6.18 -5.34 -16.62
N ALA A 252 5.06 -4.67 -16.31
CA ALA A 252 5.04 -3.53 -15.40
C ALA A 252 5.26 -3.90 -13.92
N LEU A 253 4.93 -5.15 -13.53
CA LEU A 253 5.19 -5.66 -12.17
C LEU A 253 6.69 -5.67 -11.83
N THR A 254 7.55 -5.70 -12.84
CA THR A 254 9.01 -5.72 -12.67
C THR A 254 9.59 -4.39 -12.17
N TRP A 255 8.80 -3.31 -12.18
CA TRP A 255 9.25 -1.99 -11.73
C TRP A 255 9.16 -1.77 -10.23
N ALA A 256 8.41 -2.60 -9.51
CA ALA A 256 8.35 -2.56 -8.05
C ALA A 256 9.74 -2.83 -7.43
N GLY A 257 10.18 -1.95 -6.54
CA GLY A 257 11.51 -1.95 -5.93
C GLY A 257 12.65 -1.50 -6.85
N THR A 258 12.35 -0.89 -8.01
CA THR A 258 13.36 -0.31 -8.92
C THR A 258 13.35 1.22 -8.87
N ASP A 259 14.31 1.87 -9.53
CA ASP A 259 14.36 3.34 -9.63
C ASP A 259 13.14 3.96 -10.34
N LEU A 260 12.32 3.14 -11.03
CA LEU A 260 11.10 3.56 -11.74
C LEU A 260 9.83 3.46 -10.90
N GLU A 261 9.89 2.88 -9.68
CA GLU A 261 8.69 2.54 -8.88
C GLU A 261 7.72 3.72 -8.70
N HIS A 262 8.21 4.88 -8.24
CA HIS A 262 7.37 6.07 -8.01
C HIS A 262 6.80 6.68 -9.29
N ALA A 263 7.58 6.66 -10.37
CA ALA A 263 7.10 7.13 -11.67
C ALA A 263 6.00 6.21 -12.22
N ALA A 264 6.16 4.89 -12.05
CA ALA A 264 5.16 3.90 -12.41
C ALA A 264 3.89 4.08 -11.57
N GLU A 265 3.99 4.23 -10.25
CA GLU A 265 2.85 4.51 -9.38
C GLU A 265 2.09 5.77 -9.79
N ALA A 266 2.80 6.87 -10.12
CA ALA A 266 2.16 8.09 -10.59
C ALA A 266 1.39 7.89 -11.91
N VAL A 267 1.92 7.06 -12.83
CA VAL A 267 1.21 6.64 -14.04
C VAL A 267 -0.01 5.78 -13.70
N TRP A 268 0.10 4.83 -12.75
CA TRP A 268 -1.04 4.01 -12.31
C TRP A 268 -2.15 4.85 -11.72
N VAL A 269 -1.83 5.76 -10.79
CA VAL A 269 -2.81 6.69 -10.20
C VAL A 269 -3.53 7.47 -11.29
N GLU A 270 -2.80 8.00 -12.27
CA GLU A 270 -3.42 8.75 -13.36
C GLU A 270 -4.34 7.89 -14.24
N LEU A 271 -3.91 6.66 -14.58
CA LEU A 271 -4.74 5.71 -15.32
C LEU A 271 -5.99 5.30 -14.52
N VAL A 272 -5.88 5.03 -13.22
CA VAL A 272 -7.01 4.70 -12.34
C VAL A 272 -8.06 5.80 -12.32
N ARG A 273 -7.62 7.07 -12.35
CA ARG A 273 -8.52 8.22 -12.33
C ARG A 273 -9.11 8.56 -13.69
N LYS A 274 -8.37 8.35 -14.79
CA LYS A 274 -8.72 8.84 -16.14
C LYS A 274 -9.17 7.75 -17.11
N ALA A 275 -8.75 6.50 -16.97
CA ALA A 275 -9.14 5.43 -17.90
C ALA A 275 -10.62 5.05 -17.73
N THR A 276 -11.26 4.65 -18.82
CA THR A 276 -12.68 4.26 -18.85
C THR A 276 -12.84 2.86 -18.26
N SER A 277 -13.86 2.65 -17.42
CA SER A 277 -14.20 1.31 -16.90
C SER A 277 -14.58 0.36 -18.06
N PRO A 278 -14.15 -0.92 -18.03
CA PRO A 278 -13.37 -1.59 -16.99
C PRO A 278 -11.83 -1.47 -17.13
N TYR A 279 -11.33 -0.67 -18.07
CA TYR A 279 -9.92 -0.63 -18.46
C TYR A 279 -8.98 0.05 -17.45
N ASP A 280 -9.51 0.65 -16.38
CA ASP A 280 -8.77 1.12 -15.21
C ASP A 280 -8.40 0.00 -14.22
N ALA A 281 -9.10 -1.15 -14.24
CA ALA A 281 -8.87 -2.25 -13.30
C ALA A 281 -7.43 -2.82 -13.33
N PRO A 282 -6.76 -3.02 -14.49
CA PRO A 282 -5.37 -3.43 -14.51
C PRO A 282 -4.42 -2.44 -13.81
N ALA A 283 -4.59 -1.14 -14.04
CA ALA A 283 -3.74 -0.11 -13.43
C ALA A 283 -3.97 -0.03 -11.91
N ALA A 284 -5.23 -0.13 -11.47
CA ALA A 284 -5.57 -0.21 -10.05
C ALA A 284 -4.92 -1.44 -9.38
N THR A 285 -4.89 -2.57 -10.07
CA THR A 285 -4.26 -3.79 -9.58
C THR A 285 -2.74 -3.68 -9.53
N LEU A 286 -2.10 -3.03 -10.51
CA LEU A 286 -0.66 -2.75 -10.48
C LEU A 286 -0.28 -1.82 -9.32
N LEU A 287 -1.07 -0.76 -9.11
CA LEU A 287 -0.92 0.14 -7.96
C LEU A 287 -1.01 -0.64 -6.64
N ALA A 288 -1.98 -1.57 -6.53
CA ALA A 288 -2.12 -2.40 -5.35
C ALA A 288 -0.88 -3.25 -5.06
N VAL A 289 -0.28 -3.85 -6.10
CA VAL A 289 0.95 -4.64 -5.94
C VAL A 289 2.10 -3.76 -5.44
N HIS A 290 2.31 -2.59 -6.05
CA HIS A 290 3.37 -1.67 -5.65
C HIS A 290 3.20 -1.22 -4.19
N ALA A 291 2.01 -0.77 -3.83
CA ALA A 291 1.67 -0.38 -2.47
C ALA A 291 1.92 -1.53 -1.46
N TYR A 292 1.48 -2.75 -1.80
CA TYR A 292 1.66 -3.91 -0.94
C TYR A 292 3.14 -4.28 -0.74
N LEU A 293 3.93 -4.23 -1.81
CA LEU A 293 5.37 -4.56 -1.79
C LEU A 293 6.22 -3.55 -1.01
N ARG A 294 5.71 -2.33 -0.82
CA ARG A 294 6.26 -1.28 0.04
C ARG A 294 5.75 -1.36 1.49
N GLY A 295 4.86 -2.31 1.80
CA GLY A 295 4.29 -2.48 3.14
C GLY A 295 3.06 -1.63 3.42
N ASN A 296 2.53 -0.90 2.42
CA ASN A 296 1.30 -0.14 2.54
C ASN A 296 0.08 -1.01 2.15
N GLY A 297 -0.30 -1.92 3.06
CA GLY A 297 -1.45 -2.82 2.85
C GLY A 297 -2.79 -2.09 2.76
N ALA A 298 -2.93 -0.95 3.41
CA ALA A 298 -4.18 -0.17 3.37
C ALA A 298 -4.40 0.46 1.99
N TYR A 299 -3.36 1.07 1.41
CA TYR A 299 -3.45 1.62 0.05
C TYR A 299 -3.63 0.51 -0.99
N ALA A 300 -2.97 -0.64 -0.79
CA ALA A 300 -3.18 -1.81 -1.64
C ALA A 300 -4.65 -2.25 -1.64
N ARG A 301 -5.30 -2.29 -0.47
CA ARG A 301 -6.72 -2.64 -0.34
C ARG A 301 -7.63 -1.63 -1.05
N ILE A 302 -7.41 -0.33 -0.85
CA ILE A 302 -8.16 0.73 -1.54
C ILE A 302 -8.04 0.59 -3.08
N ALA A 303 -6.84 0.33 -3.58
CA ALA A 303 -6.61 0.14 -5.00
C ALA A 303 -7.29 -1.14 -5.55
N LEU A 304 -7.31 -2.24 -4.79
CA LEU A 304 -8.05 -3.46 -5.15
C LEU A 304 -9.57 -3.24 -5.14
N ASP A 305 -10.10 -2.54 -4.14
CA ASP A 305 -11.51 -2.18 -4.07
C ASP A 305 -11.91 -1.33 -5.29
N ARG A 306 -11.05 -0.39 -5.72
CA ARG A 306 -11.23 0.39 -6.94
C ARG A 306 -11.20 -0.47 -8.21
N ALA A 307 -10.29 -1.44 -8.29
CA ALA A 307 -10.21 -2.38 -9.41
C ALA A 307 -11.50 -3.20 -9.54
N LEU A 308 -11.98 -3.77 -8.43
CA LEU A 308 -13.17 -4.62 -8.39
C LEU A 308 -14.48 -3.85 -8.51
N ALA A 309 -14.52 -2.58 -8.08
CA ALA A 309 -15.64 -1.69 -8.37
C ALA A 309 -15.76 -1.38 -9.87
N SER A 310 -14.65 -1.41 -10.61
CA SER A 310 -14.65 -1.21 -12.06
C SER A 310 -14.91 -2.50 -12.84
N ASP A 311 -14.27 -3.60 -12.45
CA ASP A 311 -14.48 -4.93 -13.02
C ASP A 311 -14.55 -5.97 -11.88
N PRO A 312 -15.77 -6.36 -11.46
CA PRO A 312 -15.96 -7.33 -10.38
C PRO A 312 -15.38 -8.71 -10.67
N ALA A 313 -15.12 -9.04 -11.94
CA ALA A 313 -14.58 -10.32 -12.37
C ALA A 313 -13.07 -10.27 -12.68
N TYR A 314 -12.39 -9.15 -12.39
CA TYR A 314 -10.98 -9.00 -12.72
C TYR A 314 -10.10 -9.98 -11.92
N SER A 315 -9.70 -11.06 -12.58
CA SER A 315 -9.09 -12.24 -11.94
C SER A 315 -7.83 -11.92 -11.13
N PHE A 316 -6.99 -10.99 -11.61
CA PHE A 316 -5.76 -10.67 -10.90
C PHE A 316 -6.03 -9.89 -9.60
N ALA A 317 -7.02 -8.99 -9.58
CA ALA A 317 -7.43 -8.31 -8.36
C ALA A 317 -8.03 -9.30 -7.35
N LEU A 318 -8.90 -10.22 -7.81
CA LEU A 318 -9.48 -11.26 -6.96
C LEU A 318 -8.40 -12.15 -6.32
N LEU A 319 -7.40 -12.58 -7.10
CA LEU A 319 -6.27 -13.38 -6.61
C LEU A 319 -5.44 -12.61 -5.57
N LEU A 320 -5.23 -11.32 -5.78
CA LEU A 320 -4.51 -10.49 -4.81
C LEU A 320 -5.31 -10.33 -3.52
N VAL A 321 -6.62 -10.06 -3.59
CA VAL A 321 -7.49 -10.01 -2.40
C VAL A 321 -7.40 -11.31 -1.61
N GLU A 322 -7.56 -12.46 -2.26
CA GLU A 322 -7.44 -13.77 -1.60
C GLU A 322 -6.06 -13.97 -0.95
N GLY A 323 -5.00 -13.56 -1.64
CA GLY A 323 -3.63 -13.61 -1.10
C GLY A 323 -3.44 -12.71 0.12
N LEU A 324 -3.95 -11.47 0.07
CA LEU A 324 -3.82 -10.51 1.17
C LEU A 324 -4.64 -10.94 2.39
N ASP A 325 -5.86 -11.41 2.20
CA ASP A 325 -6.72 -11.90 3.29
C ASP A 325 -6.11 -13.13 3.99
N ARG A 326 -5.36 -13.96 3.25
CA ARG A 326 -4.57 -15.08 3.80
C ARG A 326 -3.22 -14.67 4.41
N GLY A 327 -2.86 -13.39 4.38
CA GLY A 327 -1.64 -12.87 4.96
C GLY A 327 -0.37 -13.30 4.23
N VAL A 328 -0.41 -13.41 2.89
CA VAL A 328 0.79 -13.71 2.08
C VAL A 328 1.80 -12.56 2.22
N PRO A 329 2.99 -12.76 2.82
CA PRO A 329 3.89 -11.64 3.11
C PRO A 329 4.46 -11.00 1.83
N PRO A 330 4.80 -9.69 1.83
CA PRO A 330 5.34 -8.98 0.66
C PRO A 330 6.55 -9.68 0.00
N LYS A 331 7.43 -10.30 0.80
CA LYS A 331 8.58 -11.07 0.30
C LYS A 331 8.14 -12.30 -0.52
N ALA A 332 7.11 -13.01 -0.07
CA ALA A 332 6.58 -14.16 -0.79
C ALA A 332 5.87 -13.73 -2.08
N LEU A 333 5.11 -12.63 -2.04
CA LEU A 333 4.51 -12.06 -3.26
C LEU A 333 5.60 -11.67 -4.27
N ARG A 334 6.64 -10.94 -3.85
CA ARG A 334 7.78 -10.57 -4.72
C ARG A 334 8.44 -11.81 -5.33
N ALA A 335 8.62 -12.88 -4.57
CA ALA A 335 9.15 -14.15 -5.06
C ALA A 335 8.21 -14.86 -6.05
N ALA A 336 6.89 -14.73 -5.90
CA ALA A 336 5.92 -15.29 -6.86
C ALA A 336 5.94 -14.51 -8.19
N LEU A 337 5.93 -13.17 -8.11
CA LEU A 337 5.95 -12.30 -9.28
C LEU A 337 7.24 -12.47 -10.11
N THR A 338 8.39 -12.56 -9.44
CA THR A 338 9.69 -12.75 -10.11
C THR A 338 9.87 -14.13 -10.74
N ARG A 339 9.23 -15.19 -10.20
CA ARG A 339 9.24 -16.53 -10.80
C ARG A 339 8.41 -16.59 -12.08
N ASN A 340 7.24 -15.94 -12.08
CA ASN A 340 6.37 -15.88 -13.26
C ASN A 340 6.98 -15.03 -14.38
N GLY A 341 7.65 -13.91 -14.04
CA GLY A 341 8.34 -13.07 -15.03
C GLY A 341 9.58 -13.67 -15.69
N ARG A 342 10.05 -14.85 -15.25
CA ARG A 342 11.15 -15.60 -15.91
C ARG A 342 10.65 -16.70 -16.84
N ALA A 343 9.36 -17.03 -16.80
CA ALA A 343 8.74 -18.07 -17.61
C ALA A 343 7.99 -17.52 -18.84
N ALA A 344 7.93 -16.20 -18.98
CA ALA A 344 7.37 -15.45 -20.12
C ALA A 344 8.49 -14.72 -20.87
#